data_AF-A0A644ZSR0-F1
#
_entry.id   AF-A0A644ZSR0-F1
#
_cell.length_a   1.000
_cell.length_b   1.000
_cell.length_c   1.000
_cell.angle_alpha   90.00
_cell.angle_beta   90.00
_cell.angle_gamma   90.00
#
_symmetry.space_group_name_H-M   'P 1'
#
loop_
_entity.id
_entity.type
_entity.pdbx_description
1 polymer ?
#
loop_
_entity_poly.entity_id
_entity_poly.type
_entity_poly.pdbx_seq_one_letter_code
_entity_poly.pdbx_strand_id
1 'polypeptide(L)'
;MVNIIYENSLMAAEGEAAMEKLFSVIGEDYILAVEGAVSTKDNGLYNIIGRWKNQPVTAYEAIKKFGEKAAYVIAVGTCASDGGISAARPNPSESVGISDLLDRKVIKLPGCPCHPDWFMGTLAYIMLFGEPELDNRQRPIMFYSTLIHDICPRRIYFNQGIFATKLGEKTCMFKLGCRGPVTRVDCPIRKWNDGVNWPIGDDSPCIGCAMFGFPDQMEPFISYNTTYGGGKN
;
A
#
# COMPACT_ATOMS: atom_id res chain seq x y z
N MET A 1 17.95 -14.67 1.39
CA MET A 1 16.66 -14.96 0.69
C MET A 1 16.68 -14.33 -0.69
N VAL A 2 16.97 -13.04 -0.83
CA VAL A 2 17.14 -12.38 -2.13
C VAL A 2 18.46 -11.62 -2.23
N ASN A 3 18.93 -11.39 -3.45
CA ASN A 3 20.02 -10.45 -3.74
C ASN A 3 19.40 -9.10 -4.12
N ILE A 4 19.53 -8.08 -3.27
CA ILE A 4 19.02 -6.73 -3.56
C ILE A 4 20.06 -6.02 -4.42
N ILE A 5 19.80 -5.95 -5.73
CA ILE A 5 20.73 -5.37 -6.72
C ILE A 5 20.72 -3.84 -6.66
N TYR A 6 19.54 -3.25 -6.45
CA TYR A 6 19.35 -1.80 -6.38
C TYR A 6 18.25 -1.48 -5.36
N GLU A 7 18.61 -0.66 -4.37
CA GLU A 7 17.68 -0.02 -3.44
C GLU A 7 18.40 1.20 -2.86
N ASN A 8 17.86 2.40 -3.09
CA ASN A 8 18.54 3.67 -2.82
C ASN A 8 18.87 3.90 -1.34
N SER A 9 18.13 3.30 -0.42
CA SER A 9 18.26 3.54 1.02
C SER A 9 19.31 2.65 1.69
N LEU A 10 19.59 1.47 1.13
CA LEU A 10 20.40 0.41 1.75
C LEU A 10 21.68 0.07 0.98
N MET A 11 21.74 0.33 -0.32
CA MET A 11 22.89 -0.08 -1.12
C MET A 11 24.13 0.78 -0.86
N ALA A 12 25.31 0.17 -0.96
CA ALA A 12 26.58 0.86 -0.72
C ALA A 12 27.05 1.73 -1.90
N ALA A 13 26.70 1.36 -3.14
CA ALA A 13 27.04 2.17 -4.31
C ALA A 13 26.10 3.37 -4.41
N GLU A 14 26.62 4.50 -4.90
CA GLU A 14 25.88 5.76 -4.99
C GLU A 14 26.00 6.38 -6.39
N GLY A 15 25.15 7.37 -6.67
CA GLY A 15 25.18 8.13 -7.92
C GLY A 15 25.14 7.26 -9.17
N GLU A 16 26.06 7.52 -10.10
CA GLU A 16 26.10 6.81 -11.38
C GLU A 16 26.40 5.30 -11.21
N ALA A 17 27.24 4.92 -10.23
CA ALA A 17 27.53 3.51 -9.95
C ALA A 17 26.30 2.74 -9.45
N ALA A 18 25.42 3.40 -8.69
CA ALA A 18 24.13 2.81 -8.30
C ALA A 18 23.21 2.61 -9.51
N MET A 19 23.13 3.64 -10.37
CA MET A 19 22.34 3.56 -11.59
C MET A 19 22.84 2.48 -12.56
N GLU A 20 24.16 2.25 -12.63
CA GLU A 20 24.72 1.15 -13.41
C GLU A 20 24.19 -0.22 -12.95
N LYS A 21 24.08 -0.44 -11.63
CA LYS A 21 23.48 -1.65 -11.07
C LYS A 21 22.01 -1.78 -11.48
N LEU A 22 21.23 -0.71 -11.38
CA LEU A 22 19.84 -0.71 -11.85
C LEU A 22 19.73 -1.08 -13.33
N PHE A 23 20.56 -0.50 -14.20
CA PHE A 23 20.50 -0.80 -15.64
C PHE A 23 21.06 -2.17 -16.00
N SER A 24 21.95 -2.75 -15.17
CA SER A 24 22.54 -4.08 -15.42
C SER A 24 21.55 -5.24 -15.36
N VAL A 25 20.38 -5.06 -14.75
CA VAL A 25 19.36 -6.13 -14.65
C VAL A 25 18.59 -6.35 -15.97
N ILE A 26 18.74 -5.44 -16.94
CA ILE A 26 18.02 -5.55 -18.22
C ILE A 26 18.56 -6.75 -19.00
N GLY A 27 17.69 -7.73 -19.24
CA GLY A 27 18.04 -8.98 -19.94
C GLY A 27 18.22 -10.17 -19.00
N GLU A 28 18.21 -9.92 -17.68
CA GLU A 28 18.20 -10.95 -16.64
C GLU A 28 16.78 -11.18 -16.11
N ASP A 29 16.59 -12.27 -15.35
CA ASP A 29 15.36 -12.51 -14.59
C ASP A 29 15.42 -11.78 -13.24
N TYR A 30 14.49 -10.85 -13.00
CA TYR A 30 14.41 -10.10 -11.74
C TYR A 30 12.97 -9.84 -11.31
N ILE A 31 12.82 -9.56 -10.00
CA ILE A 31 11.58 -9.06 -9.42
C ILE A 31 11.74 -7.55 -9.24
N LEU A 32 10.76 -6.79 -9.73
CA LEU A 32 10.68 -5.35 -9.49
C LEU A 32 9.67 -5.08 -8.36
N ALA A 33 10.18 -4.72 -7.18
CA ALA A 33 9.35 -4.18 -6.10
C ALA A 33 9.42 -2.66 -6.14
N VAL A 34 8.27 -1.99 -6.09
CA VAL A 34 8.18 -0.53 -6.18
C VAL A 34 7.50 0.02 -4.94
N GLU A 35 8.14 1.00 -4.32
CA GLU A 35 7.58 1.82 -3.25
C GLU A 35 7.28 3.23 -3.77
N GLY A 36 6.12 3.77 -3.41
CA GLY A 36 5.70 5.12 -3.79
C GLY A 36 4.89 5.19 -5.09
N ALA A 37 4.12 6.26 -5.22
CA ALA A 37 3.36 6.57 -6.43
C ALA A 37 4.27 7.22 -7.48
N VAL A 38 3.87 7.15 -8.74
CA VAL A 38 4.67 7.67 -9.85
C VAL A 38 4.02 8.94 -10.38
N SER A 39 4.75 10.06 -10.36
CA SER A 39 4.30 11.30 -11.01
C SER A 39 4.43 11.19 -12.53
N THR A 40 3.37 11.53 -13.26
CA THR A 40 3.38 11.59 -14.74
C THR A 40 3.52 13.01 -15.29
N LYS A 41 3.21 14.02 -14.48
CA LYS A 41 3.27 15.42 -14.91
C LYS A 41 4.67 15.84 -15.35
N ASP A 42 4.74 16.67 -16.39
CA ASP A 42 5.97 17.15 -16.99
C ASP A 42 6.95 16.00 -17.31
N ASN A 43 6.42 14.91 -17.88
CA ASN A 43 7.15 13.67 -18.18
C ASN A 43 7.84 13.03 -16.95
N GLY A 44 7.23 13.20 -15.77
CA GLY A 44 7.68 12.62 -14.50
C GLY A 44 8.80 13.37 -13.80
N LEU A 45 9.08 14.63 -14.17
CA LEU A 45 10.18 15.41 -13.59
C LEU A 45 10.04 15.69 -12.08
N TYR A 46 8.84 15.57 -11.51
CA TYR A 46 8.63 15.67 -10.05
C TYR A 46 9.12 14.44 -9.27
N ASN A 47 9.54 13.37 -9.96
CA ASN A 47 10.01 12.14 -9.33
C ASN A 47 11.23 11.58 -10.09
N ILE A 48 12.39 12.22 -9.89
CA ILE A 48 13.69 11.76 -10.42
C ILE A 48 14.32 10.79 -9.41
N ILE A 49 14.65 9.57 -9.86
CA ILE A 49 15.22 8.51 -9.00
C ILE A 49 16.75 8.49 -9.00
N GLY A 50 17.37 9.20 -9.95
CA GLY A 50 18.82 9.29 -10.11
C GLY A 50 19.22 9.95 -11.42
N ARG A 51 20.53 9.95 -11.72
CA ARG A 51 21.08 10.42 -13.00
C ARG A 51 21.96 9.34 -13.62
N TRP A 52 21.78 9.09 -14.90
CA TRP A 52 22.58 8.12 -15.66
C TRP A 52 23.09 8.77 -16.94
N LYS A 53 24.41 8.72 -17.19
CA LYS A 53 25.05 9.37 -18.35
C LYS A 53 24.68 10.86 -18.46
N ASN A 54 24.72 11.56 -17.32
CA ASN A 54 24.33 12.96 -17.16
C ASN A 54 22.86 13.29 -17.48
N GLN A 55 21.98 12.32 -17.71
CA GLN A 55 20.54 12.54 -17.89
C GLN A 55 19.76 12.18 -16.64
N PRO A 56 18.71 12.93 -16.26
CA PRO A 56 17.82 12.52 -15.19
C PRO A 56 17.08 11.24 -15.60
N VAL A 57 16.88 10.33 -14.65
CA VAL A 57 16.02 9.16 -14.82
C VAL A 57 14.79 9.37 -13.95
N THR A 58 13.63 9.53 -14.57
CA THR A 58 12.36 9.67 -13.82
C THR A 58 11.84 8.29 -13.43
N ALA A 59 11.07 8.22 -12.34
CA ALA A 59 10.37 7.00 -11.96
C ALA A 59 9.40 6.57 -13.07
N TYR A 60 8.73 7.52 -13.74
CA TYR A 60 7.87 7.23 -14.87
C TYR A 60 8.59 6.44 -15.98
N GLU A 61 9.77 6.89 -16.39
CA GLU A 61 10.59 6.20 -17.37
C GLU A 61 11.12 4.86 -16.85
N ALA A 62 11.59 4.83 -15.60
CA ALA A 62 12.11 3.61 -14.98
C ALA A 62 11.04 2.52 -14.91
N ILE A 63 9.83 2.85 -14.43
CA ILE A 63 8.74 1.88 -14.31
C ILE A 63 8.36 1.30 -15.66
N LYS A 64 8.21 2.12 -16.70
CA LYS A 64 7.92 1.60 -18.05
C LYS A 64 9.05 0.73 -18.61
N LYS A 65 10.30 1.04 -18.26
CA LYS A 65 11.47 0.32 -18.77
C LYS A 65 11.74 -1.01 -18.08
N PHE A 66 11.61 -1.04 -16.75
CA PHE A 66 11.91 -2.21 -15.93
C PHE A 66 10.66 -3.04 -15.64
N GLY A 67 9.51 -2.40 -15.45
CA GLY A 67 8.25 -3.09 -15.14
C GLY A 67 7.83 -4.07 -16.22
N GLU A 68 7.94 -3.71 -17.50
CA GLU A 68 7.56 -4.61 -18.60
C GLU A 68 8.49 -5.81 -18.77
N LYS A 69 9.72 -5.73 -18.25
CA LYS A 69 10.75 -6.76 -18.42
C LYS A 69 10.96 -7.65 -17.20
N ALA A 70 10.40 -7.27 -16.04
CA ALA A 70 10.55 -8.05 -14.81
C ALA A 70 9.84 -9.41 -14.92
N ALA A 71 10.32 -10.43 -14.21
CA ALA A 71 9.58 -11.68 -14.07
C ALA A 71 8.28 -11.46 -13.27
N TYR A 72 8.37 -10.69 -12.18
CA TYR A 72 7.24 -10.26 -11.35
C TYR A 72 7.37 -8.78 -10.98
N VAL A 73 6.23 -8.09 -10.91
CA VAL A 73 6.15 -6.70 -10.44
C VAL A 73 5.29 -6.66 -9.18
N ILE A 74 5.82 -6.06 -8.12
CA ILE A 74 5.15 -5.93 -6.82
C ILE A 74 5.00 -4.45 -6.48
N ALA A 75 3.76 -3.99 -6.33
CA ALA A 75 3.47 -2.67 -5.78
C ALA A 75 3.44 -2.75 -4.24
N VAL A 76 4.42 -2.14 -3.59
CA VAL A 76 4.57 -2.16 -2.14
C VAL A 76 3.95 -0.90 -1.54
N GLY A 77 2.85 -1.08 -0.82
CA GLY A 77 2.11 0.00 -0.19
C GLY A 77 1.06 0.64 -1.09
N THR A 78 0.19 1.45 -0.48
CA THR A 78 -0.97 2.05 -1.16
C THR A 78 -0.58 3.04 -2.24
N CYS A 79 0.52 3.77 -2.07
CA CYS A 79 0.99 4.72 -3.08
C CYS A 79 1.39 4.03 -4.39
N ALA A 80 2.18 2.95 -4.32
CA ALA A 80 2.53 2.17 -5.50
C ALA A 80 1.32 1.42 -6.08
N SER A 81 0.42 0.94 -5.22
CA SER A 81 -0.73 0.13 -5.64
C SER A 81 -1.78 0.94 -6.39
N ASP A 82 -2.19 2.09 -5.84
CA ASP A 82 -3.36 2.86 -6.30
C ASP A 82 -3.12 4.39 -6.20
N GLY A 83 -1.88 4.85 -6.10
CA GLY A 83 -1.51 6.28 -6.02
C GLY A 83 -1.49 6.86 -4.59
N GLY A 84 -2.38 6.40 -3.71
CA GLY A 84 -2.37 6.71 -2.28
C GLY A 84 -2.40 8.21 -1.97
N ILE A 85 -1.68 8.64 -0.93
CA ILE A 85 -1.64 10.05 -0.49
C ILE A 85 -1.10 10.97 -1.60
N SER A 86 -0.11 10.51 -2.37
CA SER A 86 0.47 11.29 -3.46
C SER A 86 -0.54 11.60 -4.58
N ALA A 87 -1.51 10.70 -4.80
CA ALA A 87 -2.58 10.87 -5.77
C ALA A 87 -3.88 11.46 -5.17
N ALA A 88 -3.89 11.77 -3.88
CA ALA A 88 -5.04 12.37 -3.23
C ALA A 88 -5.32 13.77 -3.80
N ARG A 89 -6.57 14.21 -3.73
CA ARG A 89 -6.95 15.56 -4.20
C ARG A 89 -6.09 16.63 -3.49
N PRO A 90 -5.55 17.63 -4.21
CA PRO A 90 -5.84 17.95 -5.63
C PRO A 90 -4.91 17.28 -6.67
N ASN A 91 -4.01 16.38 -6.28
CA ASN A 91 -3.05 15.67 -7.14
C ASN A 91 -2.27 16.56 -8.14
N PRO A 92 -1.52 17.57 -7.68
CA PRO A 92 -0.86 18.54 -8.57
C PRO A 92 0.30 17.96 -9.39
N SER A 93 0.82 16.79 -9.00
CA SER A 93 1.91 16.05 -9.66
C SER A 93 1.41 14.98 -10.63
N GLU A 94 0.09 14.80 -10.78
CA GLU A 94 -0.52 13.71 -11.56
C GLU A 94 0.07 12.35 -11.16
N SER A 95 0.16 12.10 -9.86
CA SER A 95 0.65 10.84 -9.32
C SER A 95 -0.37 9.73 -9.52
N VAL A 96 0.11 8.54 -9.90
CA VAL A 96 -0.69 7.34 -10.17
C VAL A 96 -0.06 6.09 -9.54
N GLY A 97 -0.83 5.00 -9.48
CA GLY A 97 -0.31 3.68 -9.12
C GLY A 97 0.49 3.08 -10.28
N ILE A 98 1.42 2.17 -9.99
CA ILE A 98 2.29 1.61 -11.05
C ILE A 98 1.53 0.75 -12.05
N SER A 99 0.40 0.17 -11.64
CA SER A 99 -0.48 -0.61 -12.53
C SER A 99 -1.12 0.25 -13.63
N ASP A 100 -1.24 1.56 -13.42
CA ASP A 100 -1.80 2.47 -14.42
C ASP A 100 -0.78 2.76 -15.55
N LEU A 101 0.48 2.33 -15.38
CA LEU A 101 1.61 2.61 -16.27
C LEU A 101 2.14 1.39 -17.03
N LEU A 102 1.60 0.21 -16.75
CA LEU A 102 2.11 -1.08 -17.20
C LEU A 102 1.01 -1.91 -17.86
N ASP A 103 1.31 -2.57 -18.98
CA ASP A 103 0.38 -3.49 -19.68
C ASP A 103 0.59 -4.94 -19.25
N ARG A 104 0.60 -5.16 -17.93
CA ARG A 104 0.80 -6.47 -17.33
C ARG A 104 0.19 -6.53 -15.94
N LYS A 105 0.11 -7.75 -15.40
CA LYS A 105 -0.29 -7.97 -14.01
C LYS A 105 0.76 -7.43 -13.04
N VAL A 106 0.29 -6.77 -11.99
CA VAL A 106 1.09 -6.26 -10.86
C VAL A 106 0.50 -6.83 -9.57
N ILE A 107 1.33 -7.43 -8.73
CA ILE A 107 0.91 -7.92 -7.41
C ILE A 107 0.85 -6.73 -6.46
N LYS A 108 -0.35 -6.40 -5.96
CA LYS A 108 -0.57 -5.23 -5.11
C LYS A 108 -0.57 -5.60 -3.64
N LEU A 109 0.26 -4.91 -2.87
CA LEU A 109 0.34 -5.03 -1.41
C LEU A 109 -0.04 -3.70 -0.74
N PRO A 110 -1.30 -3.26 -0.83
CA PRO A 110 -1.72 -1.99 -0.26
C PRO A 110 -1.65 -2.01 1.27
N GLY A 111 -1.47 -0.83 1.83
CA GLY A 111 -1.16 -0.55 3.22
C GLY A 111 -0.33 0.73 3.30
N CYS A 112 -0.58 1.57 4.30
CA CYS A 112 0.19 2.78 4.54
C CYS A 112 0.67 2.81 6.00
N PRO A 113 1.71 2.02 6.36
CA PRO A 113 2.58 1.24 5.46
C PRO A 113 2.05 -0.16 5.10
N CYS A 114 2.73 -0.85 4.17
CA CYS A 114 2.58 -2.28 3.95
C CYS A 114 3.19 -3.05 5.14
N HIS A 115 2.51 -4.08 5.64
CA HIS A 115 3.07 -4.89 6.73
C HIS A 115 4.28 -5.70 6.21
N PRO A 116 5.39 -5.81 6.97
CA PRO A 116 6.58 -6.55 6.52
C PRO A 116 6.26 -8.00 6.13
N ASP A 117 5.43 -8.70 6.92
CA ASP A 117 4.99 -10.07 6.59
C ASP A 117 4.21 -10.17 5.26
N TRP A 118 3.47 -9.13 4.86
CA TRP A 118 2.75 -9.16 3.58
C TRP A 118 3.74 -9.13 2.42
N PHE A 119 4.77 -8.28 2.51
CA PHE A 119 5.84 -8.21 1.50
C PHE A 119 6.72 -9.46 1.52
N MET A 120 7.28 -9.80 2.68
CA MET A 120 8.19 -10.94 2.83
C MET A 120 7.49 -12.27 2.54
N GLY A 121 6.23 -12.43 2.97
CA GLY A 121 5.44 -13.60 2.68
C GLY A 121 5.11 -13.74 1.19
N THR A 122 4.77 -12.64 0.51
CA THR A 122 4.58 -12.64 -0.96
C THR A 122 5.87 -13.00 -1.68
N LEU A 123 7.00 -12.43 -1.29
CA LEU A 123 8.30 -12.70 -1.89
C LEU A 123 8.71 -14.17 -1.73
N ALA A 124 8.57 -14.72 -0.51
CA ALA A 124 8.83 -16.12 -0.23
C ALA A 124 7.91 -17.06 -1.04
N TYR A 125 6.62 -16.71 -1.17
CA TYR A 125 5.67 -17.47 -1.98
C TYR A 125 6.08 -17.50 -3.45
N ILE A 126 6.44 -16.34 -4.02
CA ILE A 126 6.91 -16.23 -5.41
C ILE A 126 8.11 -17.14 -5.67
N MET A 127 9.08 -17.14 -4.75
CA MET A 127 10.30 -17.96 -4.89
C MET A 127 10.03 -19.47 -4.84
N LEU A 128 9.03 -19.91 -4.07
CA LEU A 128 8.76 -21.33 -3.84
C LEU A 128 7.71 -21.91 -4.81
N PHE A 129 6.71 -21.10 -5.17
CA PHE A 129 5.49 -21.58 -5.83
C PHE A 129 5.07 -20.72 -7.03
N GLY A 130 5.76 -19.61 -7.32
CA GLY A 130 5.36 -18.65 -8.35
C GLY A 130 4.26 -17.70 -7.87
N GLU A 131 3.41 -17.23 -8.78
CA GLU A 131 2.39 -16.21 -8.44
C GLU A 131 1.39 -16.72 -7.36
N PRO A 132 1.14 -15.95 -6.28
CA PRO A 132 0.09 -16.28 -5.31
C PRO A 132 -1.31 -16.07 -5.91
N GLU A 133 -2.32 -16.72 -5.32
CA GLU A 133 -3.71 -16.44 -5.68
C GLU A 133 -4.07 -14.99 -5.30
N LEU A 134 -4.59 -14.24 -6.26
CA LEU A 134 -4.93 -12.83 -6.11
C LEU A 134 -6.44 -12.62 -6.17
N ASP A 135 -6.93 -11.62 -5.43
CA ASP A 135 -8.30 -11.14 -5.58
C ASP A 135 -8.49 -10.32 -6.87
N ASN A 136 -9.72 -9.86 -7.10
CA ASN A 136 -10.08 -9.05 -8.27
C ASN A 136 -9.37 -7.68 -8.35
N ARG A 137 -8.63 -7.29 -7.30
CA ARG A 137 -7.78 -6.09 -7.25
C ARG A 137 -6.30 -6.43 -7.27
N GLN A 138 -5.94 -7.66 -7.64
CA GLN A 138 -4.56 -8.14 -7.73
C GLN A 138 -3.84 -8.20 -6.37
N ARG A 139 -4.56 -8.39 -5.27
CA ARG A 139 -3.99 -8.49 -3.91
C ARG A 139 -3.95 -9.95 -3.45
N PRO A 140 -2.87 -10.44 -2.81
CA PRO A 140 -2.82 -11.82 -2.34
C PRO A 140 -3.95 -12.16 -1.35
N ILE A 141 -4.77 -13.17 -1.69
CA ILE A 141 -5.95 -13.55 -0.89
C ILE A 141 -5.56 -13.93 0.54
N MET A 142 -4.38 -14.53 0.71
CA MET A 142 -3.85 -14.94 2.02
C MET A 142 -3.73 -13.78 3.03
N PHE A 143 -3.60 -12.53 2.58
CA PHE A 143 -3.53 -11.35 3.46
C PHE A 143 -4.79 -10.46 3.39
N TYR A 144 -5.42 -10.39 2.21
CA TYR A 144 -6.46 -9.40 1.90
C TYR A 144 -7.88 -10.00 1.76
N SER A 145 -8.11 -11.21 2.24
CA SER A 145 -9.41 -11.91 2.14
C SER A 145 -10.45 -11.44 3.15
N THR A 146 -10.05 -11.10 4.38
CA THR A 146 -10.99 -10.94 5.50
C THR A 146 -11.18 -9.47 5.89
N LEU A 147 -12.42 -9.02 6.11
CA LEU A 147 -12.69 -7.69 6.64
C LEU A 147 -12.22 -7.61 8.10
N ILE A 148 -11.56 -6.51 8.46
CA ILE A 148 -11.18 -6.22 9.85
C ILE A 148 -12.39 -6.37 10.78
N HIS A 149 -13.55 -5.87 10.37
CA HIS A 149 -14.76 -5.90 11.20
C HIS A 149 -15.28 -7.30 11.50
N ASP A 150 -15.15 -8.25 10.57
CA ASP A 150 -15.68 -9.61 10.72
C ASP A 150 -14.99 -10.36 11.88
N ILE A 151 -13.72 -10.06 12.10
CA ILE A 151 -12.87 -10.65 13.14
C ILE A 151 -12.50 -9.63 14.24
N CYS A 152 -13.20 -8.50 14.32
CA CYS A 152 -12.91 -7.45 15.29
C CYS A 152 -13.38 -7.86 16.69
N PRO A 153 -12.53 -7.79 17.74
CA PRO A 153 -12.94 -8.11 19.11
C PRO A 153 -14.01 -7.15 19.65
N ARG A 154 -14.14 -5.95 19.07
CA ARG A 154 -15.16 -4.95 19.45
C ARG A 154 -16.49 -5.13 18.72
N ARG A 155 -16.65 -6.17 17.89
CA ARG A 155 -17.88 -6.41 17.11
C ARG A 155 -19.11 -6.60 17.99
N ILE A 156 -18.95 -7.16 19.19
CA ILE A 156 -20.07 -7.30 20.15
C ILE A 156 -20.66 -5.94 20.55
N TYR A 157 -19.83 -4.92 20.77
CA TYR A 157 -20.28 -3.56 21.07
C TYR A 157 -21.01 -2.94 19.87
N PHE A 158 -20.54 -3.18 18.64
CA PHE A 158 -21.23 -2.74 17.43
C PHE A 158 -22.64 -3.33 17.35
N ASN A 159 -22.77 -4.65 17.55
CA ASN A 159 -24.06 -5.36 17.49
C ASN A 159 -25.04 -4.91 18.57
N GLN A 160 -24.53 -4.47 19.73
CA GLN A 160 -25.33 -3.92 20.83
C GLN A 160 -25.63 -2.42 20.68
N GLY A 161 -25.10 -1.75 19.65
CA GLY A 161 -25.24 -0.30 19.47
C GLY A 161 -24.43 0.54 20.47
N ILE A 162 -23.41 -0.04 21.11
CA ILE A 162 -22.54 0.62 22.08
C ILE A 162 -21.32 1.18 21.35
N PHE A 163 -21.30 2.50 21.18
CA PHE A 163 -20.25 3.20 20.43
C PHE A 163 -19.41 4.09 21.32
N ALA A 164 -18.11 4.14 21.02
CA ALA A 164 -17.19 5.10 21.60
C ALA A 164 -17.60 6.53 21.19
N THR A 165 -17.50 7.45 22.12
CA THR A 165 -17.81 8.88 21.93
C THR A 165 -16.55 9.74 21.84
N LYS A 166 -15.41 9.20 22.29
CA LYS A 166 -14.08 9.81 22.19
C LYS A 166 -13.01 8.74 21.97
N LEU A 167 -11.85 9.17 21.47
CA LEU A 167 -10.68 8.30 21.33
C LEU A 167 -10.22 7.76 22.70
N GLY A 168 -9.63 6.56 22.73
CA GLY A 168 -9.21 5.92 23.98
C GLY A 168 -10.28 5.03 24.64
N GLU A 169 -11.55 5.13 24.24
CA GLU A 169 -12.60 4.26 24.78
C GLU A 169 -12.50 2.84 24.20
N LYS A 170 -12.79 1.83 25.02
CA LYS A 170 -12.66 0.40 24.67
C LYS A 170 -13.81 -0.15 23.81
N THR A 171 -14.85 0.63 23.56
CA THR A 171 -16.07 0.23 22.82
C THR A 171 -15.93 0.45 21.31
N CYS A 172 -16.98 0.18 20.52
CA CYS A 172 -16.91 0.23 19.07
C CYS A 172 -16.68 1.66 18.55
N MET A 173 -15.63 1.87 17.76
CA MET A 173 -15.29 3.18 17.18
C MET A 173 -15.92 3.45 15.81
N PHE A 174 -16.96 2.70 15.41
CA PHE A 174 -17.59 2.87 14.10
C PHE A 174 -18.09 4.31 13.90
N LYS A 175 -18.82 4.87 14.88
CA LYS A 175 -19.31 6.25 14.83
C LYS A 175 -18.21 7.30 14.90
N LEU A 176 -17.02 6.94 15.39
CA LEU A 176 -15.85 7.81 15.37
C LEU A 176 -15.13 7.82 14.02
N GLY A 177 -15.50 6.97 13.05
CA GLY A 177 -14.89 6.93 11.72
C GLY A 177 -14.11 5.65 11.39
N CYS A 178 -14.16 4.63 12.24
CA CYS A 178 -13.43 3.39 11.99
C CYS A 178 -13.85 2.71 10.68
N ARG A 179 -12.90 2.57 9.74
CA ARG A 179 -13.03 1.94 8.42
C ARG A 179 -12.80 0.43 8.43
N GLY A 180 -12.73 -0.19 9.60
CA GLY A 180 -12.67 -1.65 9.72
C GLY A 180 -13.76 -2.42 8.93
N PRO A 181 -15.02 -1.93 8.84
CA PRO A 181 -16.07 -2.60 8.07
C PRO A 181 -15.89 -2.65 6.56
N VAL A 182 -15.01 -1.81 6.00
CA VAL A 182 -14.70 -1.81 4.57
C VAL A 182 -13.30 -2.32 4.28
N THR A 183 -12.44 -2.46 5.28
CA THR A 183 -11.01 -2.75 5.10
C THR A 183 -10.71 -4.23 5.22
N ARG A 184 -10.22 -4.83 4.12
CA ARG A 184 -9.81 -6.24 4.11
C ARG A 184 -8.31 -6.42 4.34
N VAL A 185 -7.92 -6.78 5.56
CA VAL A 185 -6.55 -7.15 5.97
C VAL A 185 -6.60 -7.95 7.28
N ASP A 186 -5.53 -8.70 7.56
CA ASP A 186 -5.39 -9.58 8.72
C ASP A 186 -4.86 -8.90 10.00
N CYS A 187 -4.83 -7.55 10.05
CA CYS A 187 -4.36 -6.77 11.21
C CYS A 187 -4.92 -7.22 12.58
N PRO A 188 -6.18 -7.64 12.74
CA PRO A 188 -6.69 -8.08 14.04
C PRO A 188 -6.02 -9.36 14.58
N ILE A 189 -5.46 -10.19 13.70
CA ILE A 189 -4.80 -11.46 14.04
C ILE A 189 -3.29 -11.24 14.14
N ARG A 190 -2.68 -10.73 13.06
CA ARG A 190 -1.23 -10.54 12.96
C ARG A 190 -0.72 -9.39 13.81
N LYS A 191 -1.54 -8.34 13.93
CA LYS A 191 -1.20 -7.05 14.53
C LYS A 191 0.01 -6.39 13.85
N TRP A 192 0.72 -5.52 14.54
CA TRP A 192 1.87 -4.74 14.06
C TRP A 192 2.98 -4.79 15.11
N ASN A 193 4.21 -4.57 14.63
CA ASN A 193 5.43 -4.49 15.45
C ASN A 193 5.60 -5.75 16.32
N ASP A 194 5.79 -6.90 15.66
CA ASP A 194 5.96 -8.20 16.32
C ASP A 194 4.77 -8.61 17.21
N GLY A 195 3.55 -8.39 16.70
CA GLY A 195 2.35 -8.79 17.40
C GLY A 195 1.97 -7.92 18.61
N VAL A 196 2.71 -6.83 18.88
CA VAL A 196 2.53 -5.98 20.07
C VAL A 196 1.15 -5.33 20.06
N ASN A 197 0.82 -4.58 19.01
CA ASN A 197 -0.47 -3.88 18.95
C ASN A 197 -0.91 -3.58 17.51
N TRP A 198 -2.07 -2.97 17.33
CA TRP A 198 -2.65 -2.57 16.04
C TRP A 198 -3.62 -1.41 16.29
N PRO A 199 -4.03 -0.64 15.26
CA PRO A 199 -4.76 0.62 15.49
C PRO A 199 -5.98 0.50 16.41
N ILE A 200 -6.87 -0.48 16.15
CA ILE A 200 -8.07 -0.68 16.98
C ILE A 200 -7.73 -1.26 18.36
N GLY A 201 -6.64 -2.02 18.49
CA GLY A 201 -6.15 -2.49 19.79
C GLY A 201 -5.65 -1.35 20.67
N ASP A 202 -5.11 -0.31 20.04
CA ASP A 202 -4.62 0.93 20.66
C ASP A 202 -5.70 2.00 20.82
N ASP A 203 -6.98 1.61 20.79
CA ASP A 203 -8.12 2.53 20.93
C ASP A 203 -8.15 3.67 19.90
N SER A 204 -7.56 3.43 18.71
CA SER A 204 -7.58 4.33 17.57
C SER A 204 -8.38 3.72 16.40
N PRO A 205 -9.24 4.50 15.70
CA PRO A 205 -9.97 4.00 14.54
C PRO A 205 -9.05 3.44 13.45
N CYS A 206 -9.45 2.35 12.81
CA CYS A 206 -8.83 1.96 11.55
C CYS A 206 -9.15 3.02 10.50
N ILE A 207 -8.12 3.54 9.82
CA ILE A 207 -8.27 4.56 8.78
C ILE A 207 -8.45 3.97 7.37
N GLY A 208 -8.46 2.65 7.25
CA GLY A 208 -8.61 1.97 5.96
C GLY A 208 -7.43 2.13 5.01
N CYS A 209 -6.21 2.17 5.54
CA CYS A 209 -5.00 2.44 4.75
C CYS A 209 -4.74 1.45 3.61
N ALA A 210 -5.25 0.22 3.70
CA ALA A 210 -5.14 -0.82 2.69
C ALA A 210 -6.34 -0.90 1.73
N MET A 211 -7.28 0.04 1.82
CA MET A 211 -8.42 0.12 0.92
C MET A 211 -8.19 1.03 -0.26
N PHE A 212 -8.80 0.65 -1.37
CA PHE A 212 -8.86 1.50 -2.55
C PHE A 212 -9.51 2.84 -2.23
N GLY A 213 -8.96 3.90 -2.81
CA GLY A 213 -9.42 5.26 -2.59
C GLY A 213 -8.91 5.88 -1.29
N PHE A 214 -8.07 5.20 -0.50
CA PHE A 214 -7.34 5.85 0.59
C PHE A 214 -6.36 6.89 0.03
N PRO A 215 -6.31 8.13 0.56
CA PRO A 215 -7.05 8.60 1.75
C PRO A 215 -8.46 9.14 1.47
N ASP A 216 -8.71 9.74 0.30
CA ASP A 216 -9.90 10.54 -0.01
C ASP A 216 -11.25 9.87 0.30
N GLN A 217 -11.40 8.58 -0.01
CA GLN A 217 -12.65 7.82 0.22
C GLN A 217 -12.78 7.31 1.65
N MET A 218 -11.70 7.36 2.42
CA MET A 218 -11.66 6.92 3.82
C MET A 218 -11.82 8.09 4.79
N GLU A 219 -11.75 9.33 4.30
CA GLU A 219 -12.03 10.53 5.07
C GLU A 219 -13.54 10.73 5.35
N PRO A 220 -13.90 11.42 6.44
CA PRO A 220 -13.02 11.82 7.53
C PRO A 220 -12.55 10.58 8.32
N PHE A 221 -11.29 10.59 8.78
CA PHE A 221 -10.73 9.50 9.58
C PHE A 221 -11.26 9.47 11.01
N ILE A 222 -11.55 10.65 11.54
CA ILE A 222 -12.11 10.83 12.88
C ILE A 222 -13.28 11.82 12.77
N SER A 223 -14.42 11.44 13.33
CA SER A 223 -15.60 12.30 13.46
C SER A 223 -16.10 12.28 14.89
N TYR A 224 -16.27 13.46 15.50
CA TYR A 224 -16.95 13.63 16.79
C TYR A 224 -18.43 13.99 16.61
N ASN A 225 -18.88 14.20 15.37
CA ASN A 225 -20.27 14.45 15.06
C ASN A 225 -21.01 13.11 15.09
N THR A 226 -21.57 12.76 16.25
CA THR A 226 -22.27 11.50 16.52
C THR A 226 -23.62 11.36 15.82
N THR A 227 -24.03 12.38 15.06
CA THR A 227 -25.25 12.42 14.27
C THR A 227 -24.97 12.13 12.80
N TYR A 228 -24.69 10.86 12.45
CA TYR A 228 -25.15 10.37 11.15
C TYR A 228 -26.67 10.13 11.26
N GLY A 229 -27.40 11.23 11.51
CA GLY A 229 -28.85 11.26 11.39
C GLY A 229 -29.16 11.18 9.90
N GLY A 230 -30.03 10.24 9.52
CA GLY A 230 -30.42 10.06 8.13
C GLY A 230 -30.73 11.40 7.46
N GLY A 231 -29.98 11.71 6.40
CA GLY A 231 -30.29 12.80 5.52
C GLY A 231 -31.62 12.50 4.83
N LYS A 232 -32.70 13.10 5.34
CA LYS A 232 -33.77 13.59 4.49
C LYS A 232 -33.32 14.97 3.99
N ASN A 233 -32.99 15.03 2.71
CA ASN A 233 -33.41 16.02 1.71
C ASN A 233 -32.55 15.85 0.46
#